data_AF-A0A3A0BBA0-F1
#
_entry.id   AF-A0A3A0BBA0-F1
#
_cell.length_a   1.000
_cell.length_b   1.000
_cell.length_c   1.000
_cell.angle_alpha   90.00
_cell.angle_beta   90.00
_cell.angle_gamma   90.00
#
_symmetry.space_group_name_H-M   'P 1'
#
loop_
_entity.id
_entity.type
_entity.pdbx_description
1 polymer ?
#
loop_
_entity_poly.entity_id
_entity_poly.type
_entity_poly.pdbx_seq_one_letter_code
_entity_poly.pdbx_strand_id
1 'polypeptide(L)'
;MYEPKTGKPEKQKKPMKNSKFQMKTGFTIIAVLFFMIPGFVFSQNGDLQLGYDYINEGKYSDALRIFEQHLISDPSDMTVRMQLAYLYKSQGRTFEAMREFEMVSLNSTDNEQVIHAKDELFLLQKSKELNELDQAYSFLDKKMYSEAIAKFESYYSKNPNDMKVAMQLGYIYKMLKDYNNAIKYFEIIETSSPLTTETNAARDEITSIRNILNPPVQTTTYTPVTTTDKLSLAYAELQAGNKQSAITLFEDYLSLNPGDMNTRMQLAYLYAETENISKAREYFSFVAQNSFDDKQRTDARTAFNNLSVTTSRFSSVGKSAIDIYFYNIYDSYQENFISNFLGRYSYNFAPRQSAGVYADLYVDSKSTPEAPLNDRYIETGIFYRYSFAPQLSFELRAGYVNLFDKKETKFNLRPILTFSNRFGKYVDYLKPGASTNTSLYIDAYAAGLYDLKYENVFGQVTLREVARFLTGGYSNFEVYLKQSIFKDSQKLDYNNYAEVGGGLSFKPNLKEFPSIFVEATNKIYFDDNRAETFQIKAGFLINLYSFL
;
A
#
# COMPACT_ATOMS: atom_id res chain seq x y z
N MET A 1 -34.83 69.16 -26.04
CA MET A 1 -34.94 67.90 -26.80
C MET A 1 -33.57 67.59 -27.39
N TYR A 2 -32.82 66.71 -26.73
CA TYR A 2 -31.60 66.09 -27.24
C TYR A 2 -31.48 64.73 -26.55
N GLU A 3 -31.77 63.66 -27.27
CA GLU A 3 -31.53 62.28 -26.83
C GLU A 3 -30.08 61.88 -27.14
N PRO A 4 -29.34 61.26 -26.20
CA PRO A 4 -28.08 60.60 -26.51
C PRO A 4 -28.29 59.10 -26.79
N LYS A 5 -27.71 58.67 -27.91
CA LYS A 5 -27.68 57.29 -28.42
C LYS A 5 -27.02 56.33 -27.43
N THR A 6 -27.71 55.23 -27.15
CA THR A 6 -27.18 54.04 -26.46
C THR A 6 -26.31 53.22 -27.41
N GLY A 7 -25.00 53.14 -27.16
CA GLY A 7 -24.10 52.17 -27.79
C GLY A 7 -23.67 51.11 -26.78
N LYS A 8 -24.15 49.86 -26.95
CA LYS A 8 -23.57 48.67 -26.30
C LYS A 8 -22.39 48.19 -27.15
N PRO A 9 -21.24 47.78 -26.57
CA PRO A 9 -20.21 47.10 -27.34
C PRO A 9 -20.57 45.63 -27.59
N GLU A 10 -20.47 45.24 -28.87
CA GLU A 10 -20.69 43.91 -29.43
C GLU A 10 -19.73 42.87 -28.87
N LYS A 11 -20.26 41.70 -28.51
CA LYS A 11 -19.47 40.48 -28.31
C LYS A 11 -18.96 39.99 -29.67
N GLN A 12 -17.65 39.94 -29.84
CA GLN A 12 -16.99 39.40 -31.02
C GLN A 12 -17.42 37.93 -31.27
N LYS A 13 -18.16 37.70 -32.36
CA LYS A 13 -18.36 36.37 -32.95
C LYS A 13 -17.16 36.07 -33.85
N LYS A 14 -16.37 35.05 -33.50
CA LYS A 14 -15.39 34.44 -34.43
C LYS A 14 -16.08 33.44 -35.37
N PRO A 15 -15.62 33.30 -36.62
CA PRO A 15 -16.35 32.55 -37.66
C PRO A 15 -16.19 31.03 -37.50
N MET A 16 -17.32 30.32 -37.60
CA MET A 16 -17.36 28.87 -37.81
C MET A 16 -16.88 28.55 -39.23
N LYS A 17 -15.82 27.73 -39.35
CA LYS A 17 -15.51 27.01 -40.58
C LYS A 17 -15.91 25.55 -40.39
N ASN A 18 -16.85 25.10 -41.21
CA ASN A 18 -17.27 23.71 -41.34
C ASN A 18 -16.07 22.83 -41.73
N SER A 19 -15.77 21.81 -40.92
CA SER A 19 -15.25 20.54 -41.43
C SER A 19 -16.08 19.40 -40.84
N LYS A 20 -16.64 18.58 -41.72
CA LYS A 20 -17.32 17.34 -41.34
C LYS A 20 -16.27 16.41 -40.73
N PHE A 21 -16.36 16.15 -39.43
CA PHE A 21 -15.66 15.03 -38.80
C PHE A 21 -16.69 14.13 -38.15
N GLN A 22 -16.83 12.91 -38.68
CA GLN A 22 -17.73 11.89 -38.14
C GLN A 22 -17.18 11.41 -36.78
N MET A 23 -18.02 11.53 -35.75
CA MET A 23 -17.81 10.91 -34.45
C MET A 23 -17.82 9.38 -34.60
N LYS A 24 -16.66 8.75 -34.44
CA LYS A 24 -16.56 7.40 -33.88
C LYS A 24 -16.04 7.55 -32.46
N THR A 25 -16.95 7.63 -31.50
CA THR A 25 -16.68 7.39 -30.09
C THR A 25 -16.32 5.91 -29.87
N GLY A 26 -15.22 5.64 -29.18
CA GLY A 26 -14.94 4.30 -28.66
C GLY A 26 -13.46 4.01 -28.41
N PHE A 27 -12.97 4.44 -27.24
CA PHE A 27 -11.82 3.90 -26.50
C PHE A 27 -10.48 3.66 -27.23
N THR A 28 -9.52 4.56 -27.04
CA THR A 28 -8.09 4.20 -27.02
C THR A 28 -7.31 5.15 -26.09
N ILE A 29 -7.34 4.90 -24.78
CA ILE A 29 -6.38 5.47 -23.82
C ILE A 29 -5.31 4.40 -23.59
N ILE A 30 -4.45 4.17 -24.59
CA ILE A 30 -3.14 3.51 -24.44
C ILE A 30 -2.22 4.08 -25.52
N ALA A 31 -1.59 5.22 -25.27
CA ALA A 31 -0.49 5.71 -26.12
C ALA A 31 0.44 6.73 -25.46
N VAL A 32 0.09 7.34 -24.32
CA VAL A 32 0.91 8.41 -23.72
C VAL A 32 1.80 7.94 -22.55
N LEU A 33 1.66 6.69 -22.09
CA LEU A 33 2.49 6.13 -21.00
C LEU A 33 3.76 5.39 -21.47
N PHE A 34 4.03 5.29 -22.77
CA PHE A 34 5.17 4.53 -23.32
C PHE A 34 6.38 5.39 -23.76
N PHE A 35 6.33 6.72 -23.62
CA PHE A 35 7.38 7.62 -24.13
C PHE A 35 8.46 8.05 -23.11
N MET A 36 8.59 7.37 -21.97
CA MET A 36 9.71 7.60 -21.02
C MET A 36 10.54 6.34 -20.75
N ILE A 37 11.00 5.68 -21.81
CA ILE A 37 12.21 4.84 -21.77
C ILE A 37 13.09 5.31 -22.93
N PRO A 38 14.29 5.86 -22.69
CA PRO A 38 15.19 6.21 -23.76
C PRO A 38 15.78 4.92 -24.35
N GLY A 39 15.41 4.56 -25.58
CA GLY A 39 16.17 3.57 -26.34
C GLY A 39 15.44 2.60 -27.28
N PHE A 40 14.11 2.68 -27.49
CA PHE A 40 13.46 1.76 -28.44
C PHE A 40 12.95 2.48 -29.70
N VAL A 41 13.76 2.39 -30.76
CA VAL A 41 13.29 2.56 -32.14
C VAL A 41 12.45 1.34 -32.47
N PHE A 42 11.16 1.54 -32.81
CA PHE A 42 10.36 0.49 -33.42
C PHE A 42 10.92 0.20 -34.82
N SER A 43 11.70 -0.87 -34.96
CA SER A 43 11.97 -1.48 -36.27
C SER A 43 10.85 -2.45 -36.61
N GLN A 44 10.31 -2.31 -37.81
CA GLN A 44 9.28 -3.19 -38.37
C GLN A 44 9.78 -4.64 -38.46
N ASN A 45 8.87 -5.59 -38.20
CA ASN A 45 8.96 -7.04 -38.42
C ASN A 45 10.38 -7.63 -38.36
N GLY A 46 10.80 -8.07 -37.17
CA GLY A 46 12.01 -8.88 -37.04
C GLY A 46 11.84 -10.18 -37.82
N ASP A 47 12.67 -10.38 -38.84
CA ASP A 47 12.70 -11.61 -39.63
C ASP A 47 12.99 -12.80 -38.71
N LEU A 48 12.07 -13.75 -38.61
CA LEU A 48 12.21 -14.93 -37.76
C LEU A 48 13.45 -15.75 -38.14
N GLN A 49 13.85 -15.71 -39.42
CA GLN A 49 15.07 -16.33 -39.92
C GLN A 49 16.32 -15.79 -39.23
N LEU A 50 16.35 -14.48 -38.96
CA LEU A 50 17.47 -13.83 -38.25
C LEU A 50 17.59 -14.35 -36.81
N GLY A 51 16.47 -14.66 -36.15
CA GLY A 51 16.48 -15.27 -34.82
C GLY A 51 17.12 -16.65 -34.80
N TYR A 52 16.83 -17.48 -35.82
CA TYR A 52 17.46 -18.79 -35.99
C TYR A 52 18.94 -18.69 -36.33
N ASP A 53 19.33 -17.74 -37.19
CA ASP A 53 20.74 -17.50 -37.53
C ASP A 53 21.54 -17.09 -36.28
N TYR A 54 20.96 -16.25 -35.41
CA TYR A 54 21.58 -15.89 -34.13
C TYR A 54 21.74 -17.06 -33.16
N ILE A 55 20.86 -18.06 -33.16
CA ILE A 55 21.07 -19.29 -32.39
C ILE A 55 22.31 -20.02 -32.90
N ASN A 56 22.42 -20.19 -34.23
CA ASN A 56 23.54 -20.90 -34.85
C ASN A 56 24.89 -20.20 -34.61
N GLU A 57 24.88 -18.87 -34.50
CA GLU A 57 26.05 -18.05 -34.15
C GLU A 57 26.33 -17.98 -32.64
N GLY A 58 25.52 -18.61 -31.79
CA GLY A 58 25.63 -18.56 -30.32
C GLY A 58 25.23 -17.20 -29.71
N LYS A 59 24.63 -16.30 -30.49
CA LYS A 59 24.16 -14.97 -30.07
C LYS A 59 22.77 -15.06 -29.43
N TYR A 60 22.70 -15.78 -28.30
CA TYR A 60 21.44 -16.12 -27.65
C TYR A 60 20.61 -14.91 -27.19
N SER A 61 21.23 -13.81 -26.76
CA SER A 61 20.51 -12.60 -26.35
C SER A 61 19.83 -11.88 -27.53
N ASP A 62 20.45 -11.91 -28.71
CA ASP A 62 19.87 -11.32 -29.92
C ASP A 62 18.74 -12.18 -30.47
N ALA A 63 18.91 -13.52 -30.45
CA ALA A 63 17.86 -14.47 -30.79
C ALA A 63 16.62 -14.32 -29.89
N LEU A 64 16.80 -14.19 -28.57
CA LEU A 64 15.71 -13.93 -27.62
C LEU A 64 14.90 -12.71 -28.02
N ARG A 65 15.55 -11.59 -28.33
CA ARG A 65 14.89 -10.34 -28.71
C ARG A 65 14.04 -10.50 -29.97
N ILE A 66 14.54 -11.22 -30.98
CA ILE A 66 13.80 -11.47 -32.23
C ILE A 66 12.57 -12.34 -31.97
N PHE A 67 12.71 -13.42 -31.19
CA PHE A 67 11.60 -14.32 -30.87
C PHE A 67 10.56 -13.70 -29.95
N GLU A 68 10.96 -12.92 -28.94
CA GLU A 68 10.05 -12.14 -28.10
C GLU A 68 9.26 -11.13 -28.96
N GLN A 69 9.90 -10.46 -29.91
CA GLN A 69 9.23 -9.55 -30.83
C GLN A 69 8.22 -10.27 -31.75
N HIS A 70 8.57 -11.45 -32.27
CA HIS A 70 7.68 -12.27 -33.10
C HIS A 70 6.42 -12.68 -32.33
N LEU A 71 6.57 -13.12 -31.07
CA LEU A 71 5.45 -13.56 -30.24
C LEU A 71 4.54 -12.41 -29.76
N ILE A 72 4.97 -11.15 -29.87
CA ILE A 72 4.09 -10.00 -29.70
C ILE A 72 3.12 -9.88 -30.89
N SER A 73 3.60 -10.15 -32.12
CA SER A 73 2.78 -10.10 -33.33
C SER A 73 1.98 -11.37 -33.59
N ASP A 74 2.53 -12.54 -33.28
CA ASP A 74 1.87 -13.83 -33.39
C ASP A 74 2.04 -14.63 -32.08
N PRO A 75 1.15 -14.40 -31.08
CA PRO A 75 1.23 -15.10 -29.80
C PRO A 75 0.96 -16.60 -29.89
N SER A 76 0.45 -17.09 -31.03
CA SER A 76 -0.01 -18.46 -31.25
C SER A 76 1.06 -19.39 -31.83
N ASP A 77 2.22 -18.84 -32.22
CA ASP A 77 3.34 -19.62 -32.76
C ASP A 77 4.04 -20.44 -31.66
N MET A 78 3.57 -21.67 -31.46
CA MET A 78 4.09 -22.59 -30.45
C MET A 78 5.48 -23.10 -30.78
N THR A 79 5.86 -23.12 -32.06
CA THR A 79 7.21 -23.51 -32.48
C THR A 79 8.23 -22.50 -32.00
N VAL A 80 7.95 -21.21 -32.15
CA VAL A 80 8.84 -20.14 -31.66
C VAL A 80 8.83 -20.05 -30.13
N ARG A 81 7.69 -20.26 -29.47
CA ARG A 81 7.65 -20.39 -27.99
C ARG A 81 8.50 -21.54 -27.49
N MET A 82 8.48 -22.69 -28.16
CA MET A 82 9.30 -23.84 -27.80
C MET A 82 10.80 -23.50 -27.90
N GLN A 83 11.22 -22.80 -28.95
CA GLN A 83 12.61 -22.35 -29.12
C GLN A 83 13.00 -21.33 -28.04
N LEU A 84 12.11 -20.40 -27.70
CA LEU A 84 12.30 -19.44 -26.61
C LEU A 84 12.49 -20.15 -25.27
N ALA A 85 11.71 -21.22 -25.00
CA ALA A 85 11.82 -22.03 -23.80
C ALA A 85 13.20 -22.71 -23.67
N TYR A 86 13.69 -23.33 -24.75
CA TYR A 86 15.03 -23.92 -24.79
C TYR A 86 16.14 -22.87 -24.64
N LEU A 87 15.96 -21.69 -25.21
CA LEU A 87 16.92 -20.60 -25.12
C LEU A 87 17.00 -20.01 -23.70
N TYR A 88 15.87 -19.86 -23.02
CA TYR A 88 15.86 -19.52 -21.60
C TYR A 88 16.49 -20.63 -20.75
N LYS A 89 16.22 -21.90 -21.06
CA LYS A 89 16.81 -23.05 -20.36
C LYS A 89 18.34 -23.06 -20.50
N SER A 90 18.87 -22.85 -21.70
CA SER A 90 20.33 -22.84 -21.93
C SER A 90 21.05 -21.68 -21.25
N GLN A 91 20.35 -20.57 -21.02
CA GLN A 91 20.84 -19.43 -20.25
C GLN A 91 20.65 -19.56 -18.73
N GLY A 92 20.13 -20.69 -18.23
CA GLY A 92 19.85 -20.88 -16.81
C GLY A 92 18.65 -20.07 -16.29
N ARG A 93 17.85 -19.47 -17.18
CA ARG A 93 16.63 -18.72 -16.87
C ARG A 93 15.46 -19.69 -16.69
N THR A 94 15.56 -20.50 -15.63
CA THR A 94 14.68 -21.65 -15.38
C THR A 94 13.21 -21.28 -15.29
N PHE A 95 12.87 -20.13 -14.69
CA PHE A 95 11.47 -19.72 -14.53
C PHE A 95 10.81 -19.35 -15.85
N GLU A 96 11.50 -18.57 -16.67
CA GLU A 96 11.03 -18.18 -18.00
C GLU A 96 10.95 -19.40 -18.93
N ALA A 97 11.92 -20.30 -18.86
CA ALA A 97 11.89 -21.56 -19.58
C ALA A 97 10.65 -22.39 -19.22
N MET A 98 10.38 -22.59 -17.92
CA MET A 98 9.22 -23.34 -17.44
C MET A 98 7.90 -22.72 -17.92
N ARG A 99 7.77 -21.39 -17.88
CA ARG A 99 6.57 -20.68 -18.34
C ARG A 99 6.31 -20.93 -19.83
N GLU A 100 7.35 -20.84 -20.65
CA GLU A 100 7.20 -21.05 -22.10
C GLU A 100 6.93 -22.52 -22.44
N PHE A 101 7.58 -23.48 -21.77
CA PHE A 101 7.23 -24.90 -21.91
C PHE A 101 5.79 -25.20 -21.48
N GLU A 102 5.31 -24.59 -20.40
CA GLU A 102 3.92 -24.71 -19.97
C GLU A 102 2.95 -24.20 -21.04
N MET A 103 3.23 -23.03 -21.62
CA MET A 103 2.42 -22.47 -22.71
C MET A 103 2.37 -23.40 -23.93
N VAL A 104 3.49 -24.01 -24.34
CA VAL A 104 3.52 -24.97 -25.44
C VAL A 104 2.73 -26.24 -25.09
N SER A 105 2.88 -26.75 -23.86
CA SER A 105 2.19 -27.96 -23.40
C SER A 105 0.66 -27.84 -23.34
N LEU A 106 0.16 -26.61 -23.13
CA LEU A 106 -1.27 -26.32 -23.01
C LEU A 106 -1.92 -25.94 -24.33
N ASN A 107 -1.18 -25.30 -25.25
CA ASN A 107 -1.76 -24.63 -26.41
C ASN A 107 -1.29 -25.19 -27.76
N SER A 108 -0.26 -26.04 -27.81
CA SER A 108 0.16 -26.67 -29.08
C SER A 108 -0.81 -27.76 -29.52
N THR A 109 -1.14 -27.77 -30.80
CA THR A 109 -1.90 -28.85 -31.45
C THR A 109 -0.99 -29.99 -31.94
N ASP A 110 0.33 -29.81 -31.85
CA ASP A 110 1.32 -30.81 -32.21
C ASP A 110 1.66 -31.68 -30.98
N ASN A 111 1.27 -32.95 -31.04
CA ASN A 111 1.48 -33.90 -29.95
C ASN A 111 2.96 -34.11 -29.60
N GLU A 112 3.87 -34.02 -30.57
CA GLU A 112 5.31 -34.20 -30.33
C GLU A 112 5.86 -33.01 -29.51
N GLN A 113 5.48 -31.78 -29.88
CA GLN A 113 5.81 -30.58 -29.11
C GLN A 113 5.24 -30.63 -27.69
N VAL A 114 3.99 -31.09 -27.53
CA VAL A 114 3.38 -31.23 -26.21
C VAL A 114 4.13 -32.23 -25.33
N ILE A 115 4.53 -33.38 -25.89
CA ILE A 115 5.30 -34.40 -25.15
C ILE A 115 6.65 -33.82 -24.72
N HIS A 116 7.41 -33.23 -25.64
CA HIS A 116 8.71 -32.63 -25.33
C HIS A 116 8.62 -31.52 -24.28
N ALA A 117 7.62 -30.64 -24.38
CA ALA A 117 7.42 -29.57 -23.42
C ALA A 117 7.11 -30.10 -22.01
N LYS A 118 6.31 -31.17 -21.90
CA LYS A 118 5.99 -31.81 -20.61
C LYS A 118 7.20 -32.51 -19.99
N ASP A 119 7.99 -33.21 -20.80
CA ASP A 119 9.21 -33.88 -20.32
C ASP A 119 10.22 -32.86 -19.81
N GLU A 120 10.41 -31.76 -20.55
CA GLU A 120 11.30 -30.68 -20.14
C GLU A 120 10.81 -29.95 -18.87
N LEU A 121 9.50 -29.71 -18.78
CA LEU A 121 8.90 -29.13 -17.59
C LEU A 121 9.13 -30.03 -16.35
N PHE A 122 8.95 -31.34 -16.48
CA PHE A 122 9.21 -32.31 -15.42
C PHE A 122 10.68 -32.30 -14.96
N LEU A 123 11.63 -32.27 -15.90
CA LEU A 123 13.06 -32.21 -15.59
C LEU A 123 13.46 -30.89 -14.90
N LEU A 124 12.92 -29.76 -15.35
CA LEU A 124 13.18 -28.45 -14.74
C LEU A 124 12.55 -28.31 -13.35
N GLN A 125 11.38 -28.89 -13.13
CA GLN A 125 10.75 -28.94 -11.81
C GLN A 125 11.59 -29.79 -10.84
N LYS A 126 12.00 -30.99 -11.27
CA LYS A 126 12.84 -31.88 -10.46
C LYS A 126 14.22 -31.29 -10.14
N SER A 127 14.86 -30.61 -11.09
CA SER A 127 16.17 -29.97 -10.85
C SER A 127 16.07 -28.77 -9.89
N LYS A 128 14.99 -28.00 -9.98
CA LYS A 128 14.69 -26.91 -9.04
C LYS A 128 14.46 -27.44 -7.61
N GLU A 129 13.77 -28.55 -7.46
CA GLU A 129 13.55 -29.20 -6.15
C GLU A 129 14.86 -29.67 -5.52
N LEU A 130 15.74 -30.32 -6.29
CA LEU A 130 17.06 -30.74 -5.84
C LEU A 130 17.92 -29.54 -5.41
N ASN A 131 17.89 -28.45 -6.18
CA ASN A 131 18.63 -27.22 -5.87
C ASN A 131 18.08 -26.52 -4.60
N GLU A 132 16.76 -26.54 -4.36
CA GLU A 132 16.17 -25.99 -3.13
C GLU A 132 16.62 -26.76 -1.88
N LEU A 133 16.71 -28.08 -1.97
CA LEU A 133 17.17 -28.93 -0.87
C LEU A 133 18.67 -28.75 -0.59
N ASP A 134 19.51 -28.71 -1.64
CA ASP A 134 20.95 -28.47 -1.51
C ASP A 134 21.26 -27.09 -0.93
N GLN A 135 20.49 -26.06 -1.33
CA GLN A 135 20.57 -24.73 -0.72
C GLN A 135 20.20 -24.74 0.75
N ALA A 136 19.15 -25.48 1.13
CA ALA A 136 18.71 -25.58 2.52
C ALA A 136 19.82 -26.18 3.40
N TYR A 137 20.46 -27.26 2.95
CA TYR A 137 21.60 -27.86 3.65
C TYR A 137 22.83 -26.93 3.67
N SER A 138 23.13 -26.22 2.57
CA SER A 138 24.24 -25.25 2.55
C SER A 138 24.04 -24.09 3.54
N PHE A 139 22.81 -23.59 3.68
CA PHE A 139 22.49 -22.57 4.68
C PHE A 139 22.57 -23.12 6.11
N LEU A 140 22.14 -24.37 6.31
CA LEU A 140 22.26 -25.04 7.59
C LEU A 140 23.72 -25.21 8.03
N ASP A 141 24.61 -25.64 7.13
CA ASP A 141 26.06 -25.76 7.38
C ASP A 141 26.69 -24.41 7.77
N LYS A 142 26.18 -23.32 7.18
CA LYS A 142 26.59 -21.94 7.49
C LYS A 142 25.91 -21.37 8.73
N LYS A 143 25.07 -22.15 9.44
CA LYS A 143 24.25 -21.73 10.59
C LYS A 143 23.28 -20.57 10.29
N MET A 144 22.91 -20.40 9.03
CA MET A 144 21.92 -19.42 8.57
C MET A 144 20.51 -20.02 8.72
N TYR A 145 20.05 -20.15 9.97
CA TYR A 145 18.88 -20.95 10.29
C TYR A 145 17.57 -20.45 9.69
N SER A 146 17.39 -19.13 9.56
CA SER A 146 16.20 -18.53 8.94
C SER A 146 16.07 -18.88 7.46
N GLU A 147 17.17 -18.78 6.73
CA GLU A 147 17.27 -19.07 5.30
C GLU A 147 17.17 -20.57 5.04
N ALA A 148 17.79 -21.38 5.91
CA ALA A 148 17.65 -22.83 5.89
C ALA A 148 16.20 -23.27 6.09
N ILE A 149 15.51 -22.74 7.11
CA ILE A 149 14.09 -23.02 7.38
C ILE A 149 13.24 -22.67 6.16
N ALA A 150 13.38 -21.47 5.60
CA ALA A 150 12.57 -21.05 4.46
C ALA A 150 12.71 -21.99 3.25
N LYS A 151 13.93 -22.49 3.00
CA LYS A 151 14.20 -23.45 1.91
C LYS A 151 13.69 -24.84 2.23
N PHE A 152 13.89 -25.34 3.45
CA PHE A 152 13.35 -26.63 3.89
C PHE A 152 11.82 -26.65 3.91
N GLU A 153 11.15 -25.60 4.37
CA GLU A 153 9.67 -25.52 4.36
C GLU A 153 9.12 -25.45 2.92
N SER A 154 9.76 -24.67 2.04
CA SER A 154 9.41 -24.63 0.61
C SER A 154 9.51 -26.01 -0.03
N TYR A 155 10.63 -26.72 0.20
CA TYR A 155 10.84 -28.07 -0.31
C TYR A 155 9.80 -29.06 0.27
N TYR A 156 9.59 -29.02 1.58
CA TYR A 156 8.70 -29.93 2.29
C TYR A 156 7.22 -29.74 1.88
N SER A 157 6.79 -28.51 1.58
CA SER A 157 5.43 -28.24 1.10
C SER A 157 5.12 -28.96 -0.23
N LYS A 158 6.15 -29.21 -1.04
CA LYS A 158 6.04 -29.93 -2.32
C LYS A 158 6.25 -31.44 -2.14
N ASN A 159 7.00 -31.83 -1.10
CA ASN A 159 7.37 -33.20 -0.77
C ASN A 159 6.96 -33.57 0.67
N PRO A 160 5.65 -33.59 1.00
CA PRO A 160 5.18 -33.74 2.38
C PRO A 160 5.53 -35.10 3.01
N ASN A 161 5.93 -36.07 2.20
CA ASN A 161 6.30 -37.41 2.64
C ASN A 161 7.80 -37.57 2.95
N ASP A 162 8.63 -36.54 2.74
CA ASP A 162 10.05 -36.59 3.09
C ASP A 162 10.26 -36.34 4.60
N MET A 163 10.17 -37.43 5.37
CA MET A 163 10.30 -37.40 6.83
C MET A 163 11.68 -36.94 7.29
N LYS A 164 12.72 -37.04 6.45
CA LYS A 164 14.07 -36.55 6.81
C LYS A 164 14.09 -35.03 6.86
N VAL A 165 13.42 -34.37 5.92
CA VAL A 165 13.31 -32.90 5.92
C VAL A 165 12.43 -32.41 7.07
N ALA A 166 11.32 -33.09 7.35
CA ALA A 166 10.50 -32.80 8.54
C ALA A 166 11.35 -32.90 9.82
N MET A 167 12.18 -33.94 9.93
CA MET A 167 13.08 -34.12 11.07
C MET A 167 14.09 -32.98 11.20
N GLN A 168 14.69 -32.55 10.09
CA GLN A 168 15.61 -31.40 10.08
C GLN A 168 14.93 -30.10 10.53
N LEU A 169 13.72 -29.82 10.03
CA LEU A 169 12.94 -28.66 10.47
C LEU A 169 12.67 -28.71 11.99
N GLY A 170 12.24 -29.87 12.51
CA GLY A 170 12.03 -30.07 13.95
C GLY A 170 13.26 -29.74 14.78
N TYR A 171 14.44 -30.22 14.36
CA TYR A 171 15.71 -29.93 15.04
C TYR A 171 16.15 -28.47 14.94
N ILE A 172 16.03 -27.84 13.77
CA ILE A 172 16.41 -26.43 13.60
C ILE A 172 15.52 -25.53 14.49
N TYR A 173 14.21 -25.76 14.52
CA TYR A 173 13.31 -25.02 15.40
C TYR A 173 13.60 -25.27 16.88
N LYS A 174 13.93 -26.51 17.27
CA LYS A 174 14.36 -26.84 18.65
C LYS A 174 15.62 -26.07 19.03
N MET A 175 16.61 -25.98 18.14
CA MET A 175 17.85 -25.21 18.38
C MET A 175 17.59 -23.72 18.54
N LEU A 176 16.63 -23.17 17.79
CA LEU A 176 16.18 -21.78 17.92
C LEU A 176 15.29 -21.53 19.15
N LYS A 177 14.99 -22.57 19.95
CA LYS A 177 14.05 -22.56 21.07
C LYS A 177 12.61 -22.21 20.66
N ASP A 178 12.29 -22.33 19.38
CA ASP A 178 10.92 -22.30 18.88
C ASP A 178 10.31 -23.69 19.05
N TYR A 179 10.01 -23.99 20.31
CA TYR A 179 9.55 -25.31 20.73
C TYR A 179 8.21 -25.71 20.12
N ASN A 180 7.38 -24.73 19.73
CA ASN A 180 6.07 -25.00 19.13
C ASN A 180 6.20 -25.50 17.68
N ASN A 181 7.01 -24.82 16.86
CA ASN A 181 7.27 -25.31 15.50
C ASN A 181 8.11 -26.59 15.52
N ALA A 182 9.01 -26.75 16.48
CA ALA A 182 9.73 -28.01 16.67
C ALA A 182 8.78 -29.19 16.91
N ILE A 183 7.84 -29.05 17.87
CA ILE A 183 6.83 -30.08 18.17
C ILE A 183 5.97 -30.35 16.93
N LYS A 184 5.50 -29.30 16.23
CA LYS A 184 4.68 -29.45 15.01
C LYS A 184 5.34 -30.39 13.99
N TYR A 185 6.63 -30.18 13.69
CA TYR A 185 7.33 -31.01 12.70
C TYR A 185 7.63 -32.42 13.22
N PHE A 186 7.92 -32.59 14.51
CA PHE A 186 8.06 -33.92 15.11
C PHE A 186 6.74 -34.70 15.15
N GLU A 187 5.59 -34.05 15.39
CA GLU A 187 4.27 -34.70 15.39
C GLU A 187 3.87 -35.22 14.00
N ILE A 188 4.28 -34.53 12.93
CA ILE A 188 4.08 -35.03 11.55
C ILE A 188 4.82 -36.37 11.34
N ILE A 189 6.03 -36.50 11.90
CA ILE A 189 6.82 -37.73 11.81
C ILE A 189 6.22 -38.82 12.70
N GLU A 190 5.75 -38.46 13.90
CA GLU A 190 5.11 -39.40 14.83
C GLU A 190 3.86 -40.04 14.24
N THR A 191 3.09 -39.26 13.49
CA THR A 191 1.81 -39.68 12.88
C THR A 191 1.98 -40.36 11.52
N SER A 192 3.20 -40.37 10.96
CA SER A 192 3.51 -41.06 9.71
C SER A 192 3.58 -42.59 9.90
N SER A 193 3.01 -43.34 8.94
CA SER A 193 3.07 -44.81 8.90
C SER A 193 3.98 -45.28 7.76
N PRO A 194 4.79 -46.35 7.94
CA PRO A 194 4.92 -47.22 9.11
C PRO A 194 5.80 -46.64 10.22
N LEU A 195 5.68 -47.19 11.44
CA LEU A 195 6.54 -46.85 12.59
C LEU A 195 8.01 -47.12 12.25
N THR A 196 8.83 -46.07 12.15
CA THR A 196 10.28 -46.17 11.90
C THR A 196 11.10 -45.71 13.11
N THR A 197 12.44 -45.82 13.00
CA THR A 197 13.39 -45.25 13.97
C THR A 197 13.19 -43.74 14.16
N GLU A 198 12.83 -43.04 13.09
CA GLU A 198 12.53 -41.60 13.07
C GLU A 198 11.28 -41.27 13.88
N THR A 199 10.25 -42.12 13.85
CA THR A 199 9.04 -41.95 14.67
C THR A 199 9.35 -41.98 16.17
N ASN A 200 10.21 -42.90 16.62
CA ASN A 200 10.59 -42.97 18.02
C ASN A 200 11.48 -41.78 18.43
N ALA A 201 12.43 -41.39 17.59
CA ALA A 201 13.24 -40.19 17.81
C ALA A 201 12.37 -38.92 17.93
N ALA A 202 11.39 -38.74 17.05
CA ALA A 202 10.45 -37.63 17.12
C ALA A 202 9.66 -37.62 18.44
N ARG A 203 9.22 -38.79 18.92
CA ARG A 203 8.47 -38.93 20.18
C ARG A 203 9.31 -38.58 21.41
N ASP A 204 10.58 -38.97 21.42
CA ASP A 204 11.54 -38.60 22.47
C ASP A 204 11.82 -37.10 22.47
N GLU A 205 11.97 -36.51 21.27
CA GLU A 205 12.17 -35.08 21.09
C GLU A 205 10.98 -34.25 21.57
N ILE A 206 9.76 -34.67 21.24
CA ILE A 206 8.52 -34.06 21.75
C ILE A 206 8.48 -34.12 23.27
N THR A 207 8.80 -35.27 23.87
CA THR A 207 8.81 -35.44 25.34
C THR A 207 9.86 -34.55 25.99
N SER A 208 11.06 -34.48 25.41
CA SER A 208 12.15 -33.60 25.85
C SER A 208 11.71 -32.14 25.87
N ILE A 209 11.10 -31.67 24.78
CA ILE A 209 10.62 -30.30 24.65
C ILE A 209 9.47 -30.03 25.64
N ARG A 210 8.52 -30.95 25.80
CA ARG A 210 7.42 -30.80 26.78
C ARG A 210 7.94 -30.68 28.21
N ASN A 211 8.99 -31.41 28.57
CA ASN A 211 9.65 -31.28 29.88
C ASN A 211 10.38 -29.94 30.05
N ILE A 212 10.91 -29.34 28.97
CA ILE A 212 11.50 -28.00 29.00
C ILE A 212 10.41 -26.94 29.20
N LEU A 213 9.28 -27.08 28.53
CA LEU A 213 8.15 -26.14 28.63
C LEU A 213 7.41 -26.26 29.97
N ASN A 214 7.27 -27.49 30.48
CA ASN A 214 6.57 -27.81 31.72
C ASN A 214 7.43 -28.77 32.57
N PRO A 215 8.45 -28.26 33.30
CA PRO A 215 9.25 -29.10 34.16
C PRO A 215 8.37 -29.74 35.25
N PRO A 216 8.50 -31.06 35.51
CA PRO A 216 7.67 -31.72 36.52
C PRO A 216 7.95 -31.12 37.91
N VAL A 217 6.90 -30.59 38.54
CA VAL A 217 6.98 -29.97 39.88
C VAL A 217 7.17 -31.07 40.93
N GLN A 218 8.26 -31.01 41.70
CA GLN A 218 8.40 -31.83 42.90
C GLN A 218 7.36 -31.37 43.94
N THR A 219 6.45 -32.28 44.27
CA THR A 219 5.36 -32.03 45.19
C THR A 219 5.87 -31.85 46.61
N THR A 220 5.76 -30.64 47.14
CA THR A 220 5.66 -30.40 48.59
C THR A 220 4.24 -29.93 48.89
N THR A 221 3.65 -30.57 49.89
CA THR A 221 2.24 -30.51 50.26
C THR A 221 1.84 -29.10 50.71
N TYR A 222 1.06 -28.41 49.88
CA TYR A 222 0.22 -27.29 50.28
C TYR A 222 -1.10 -27.44 49.51
N THR A 223 -2.23 -27.48 50.21
CA THR A 223 -3.56 -27.61 49.61
C THR A 223 -3.84 -26.42 48.69
N PRO A 224 -3.87 -26.61 47.36
CA PRO A 224 -4.11 -25.53 46.41
C PRO A 224 -5.61 -25.33 46.23
N VAL A 225 -6.08 -24.09 46.41
CA VAL A 225 -7.32 -23.64 45.76
C VAL A 225 -7.08 -23.75 44.25
N THR A 226 -7.99 -24.42 43.55
CA THR A 226 -7.77 -24.86 42.16
C THR A 226 -7.72 -23.68 41.19
N THR A 227 -6.85 -23.76 40.18
CA THR A 227 -6.62 -22.72 39.15
C THR A 227 -7.89 -22.29 38.38
N THR A 228 -8.92 -23.14 38.35
CA THR A 228 -10.24 -22.85 37.77
C THR A 228 -11.02 -21.78 38.54
N ASP A 229 -10.79 -21.64 39.85
CA ASP A 229 -11.53 -20.70 40.71
C ASP A 229 -11.15 -19.24 40.43
N LYS A 230 -9.89 -18.98 40.05
CA LYS A 230 -9.41 -17.62 39.78
C LYS A 230 -10.00 -17.02 38.51
N LEU A 231 -10.16 -17.82 37.45
CA LEU A 231 -10.74 -17.35 36.18
C LEU A 231 -12.23 -17.03 36.35
N SER A 232 -12.99 -17.92 37.01
CA SER A 232 -14.40 -17.69 37.30
C SER A 232 -14.62 -16.46 38.19
N LEU A 233 -13.76 -16.25 39.18
CA LEU A 233 -13.80 -15.05 40.02
C LEU A 233 -13.46 -13.77 39.23
N ALA A 234 -12.48 -13.82 38.32
CA ALA A 234 -12.14 -12.68 37.46
C ALA A 234 -13.32 -12.22 36.60
N TYR A 235 -14.08 -13.17 36.02
CA TYR A 235 -15.29 -12.86 35.27
C TYR A 235 -16.44 -12.36 36.16
N ALA A 236 -16.59 -12.88 37.38
CA ALA A 236 -17.60 -12.40 38.33
C ALA A 236 -17.32 -10.94 38.76
N GLU A 237 -16.07 -10.61 39.07
CA GLU A 237 -15.64 -9.24 39.38
C GLU A 237 -15.84 -8.29 38.19
N LEU A 238 -15.56 -8.76 36.96
CA LEU A 238 -15.81 -7.98 35.75
C LEU A 238 -17.30 -7.67 35.56
N GLN A 239 -18.19 -8.66 35.80
CA GLN A 239 -19.64 -8.46 35.75
C GLN A 239 -20.15 -7.51 36.85
N ALA A 240 -19.52 -7.54 38.03
CA ALA A 240 -19.79 -6.60 39.12
C ALA A 240 -19.27 -5.18 38.83
N GLY A 241 -18.55 -4.96 37.72
CA GLY A 241 -17.97 -3.66 37.34
C GLY A 241 -16.63 -3.36 38.01
N ASN A 242 -16.09 -4.28 38.80
CA ASN A 242 -14.83 -4.15 39.54
C ASN A 242 -13.63 -4.44 38.62
N LYS A 243 -13.44 -3.60 37.61
CA LYS A 243 -12.45 -3.80 36.54
C LYS A 243 -11.02 -3.99 37.04
N GLN A 244 -10.61 -3.29 38.11
CA GLN A 244 -9.25 -3.41 38.66
C GLN A 244 -9.01 -4.75 39.36
N SER A 245 -10.00 -5.24 40.12
CA SER A 245 -9.94 -6.56 40.75
C SER A 245 -9.92 -7.68 39.70
N ALA A 246 -10.75 -7.55 38.66
CA ALA A 246 -10.77 -8.48 37.53
C ALA A 246 -9.41 -8.54 36.81
N ILE A 247 -8.77 -7.39 36.56
CA ILE A 247 -7.41 -7.32 35.98
C ILE A 247 -6.41 -8.14 36.79
N THR A 248 -6.36 -7.94 38.11
CA THR A 248 -5.41 -8.66 38.98
C THR A 248 -5.66 -10.17 38.95
N LEU A 249 -6.91 -10.59 38.99
CA LEU A 249 -7.27 -12.01 38.93
C LEU A 249 -6.96 -12.65 37.57
N PHE A 250 -7.14 -11.91 36.46
CA PHE A 250 -6.72 -12.36 35.13
C PHE A 250 -5.19 -12.45 35.01
N GLU A 251 -4.42 -11.48 35.53
CA GLU A 251 -2.95 -11.54 35.56
C GLU A 251 -2.46 -12.75 36.37
N ASP A 252 -3.02 -12.95 37.56
CA ASP A 252 -2.75 -14.09 38.43
C ASP A 252 -3.02 -15.42 37.72
N TYR A 253 -4.18 -15.55 37.06
CA TYR A 253 -4.52 -16.74 36.31
C TYR A 253 -3.56 -16.97 35.13
N LEU A 254 -3.20 -15.92 34.39
CA LEU A 254 -2.27 -16.02 33.25
C LEU A 254 -0.83 -16.30 33.68
N SER A 255 -0.44 -15.96 34.92
CA SER A 255 0.86 -16.36 35.47
C SER A 255 1.01 -17.88 35.60
N LEU A 256 -0.12 -18.57 35.83
CA LEU A 256 -0.19 -20.03 35.92
C LEU A 256 -0.57 -20.68 34.57
N ASN A 257 -1.23 -19.93 33.68
CA ASN A 257 -1.72 -20.40 32.39
C ASN A 257 -1.25 -19.49 31.24
N PRO A 258 0.07 -19.39 30.98
CA PRO A 258 0.61 -18.44 30.01
C PRO A 258 0.23 -18.75 28.56
N GLY A 259 -0.36 -19.92 28.28
CA GLY A 259 -0.84 -20.30 26.94
C GLY A 259 -2.27 -19.88 26.62
N ASP A 260 -3.05 -19.39 27.59
CA ASP A 260 -4.47 -19.06 27.37
C ASP A 260 -4.63 -17.72 26.63
N MET A 261 -4.74 -17.81 25.30
CA MET A 261 -4.88 -16.67 24.42
C MET A 261 -6.22 -15.96 24.55
N ASN A 262 -7.29 -16.67 24.93
CA ASN A 262 -8.62 -16.09 25.12
C ASN A 262 -8.63 -15.15 26.33
N THR A 263 -8.10 -15.64 27.45
CA THR A 263 -8.01 -14.85 28.68
C THR A 263 -7.03 -13.69 28.50
N ARG A 264 -5.92 -13.91 27.77
CA ARG A 264 -4.98 -12.83 27.42
C ARG A 264 -5.61 -11.76 26.52
N MET A 265 -6.44 -12.16 25.56
CA MET A 265 -7.19 -11.23 24.72
C MET A 265 -8.20 -10.42 25.55
N GLN A 266 -8.93 -11.08 26.46
CA GLN A 266 -9.89 -10.42 27.35
C GLN A 266 -9.20 -9.38 28.24
N LEU A 267 -8.03 -9.73 28.80
CA LEU A 267 -7.21 -8.82 29.59
C LEU A 267 -6.69 -7.64 28.75
N ALA A 268 -6.31 -7.88 27.48
CA ALA A 268 -5.89 -6.82 26.56
C ALA A 268 -7.01 -5.80 26.29
N TYR A 269 -8.24 -6.27 26.08
CA TYR A 269 -9.41 -5.39 25.94
C TYR A 269 -9.73 -4.63 27.24
N LEU A 270 -9.64 -5.29 28.38
CA LEU A 270 -9.89 -4.67 29.68
C LEU A 270 -8.87 -3.58 30.02
N TYR A 271 -7.60 -3.76 29.62
CA TYR A 271 -6.59 -2.71 29.71
C TYR A 271 -6.82 -1.56 28.74
N ALA A 272 -7.32 -1.84 27.53
CA ALA A 272 -7.69 -0.79 26.58
C ALA A 272 -8.85 0.07 27.11
N GLU A 273 -9.83 -0.56 27.75
CA GLU A 273 -11.00 0.11 28.33
C GLU A 273 -10.65 0.94 29.59
N THR A 274 -9.67 0.48 30.38
CA THR A 274 -9.16 1.22 31.56
C THR A 274 -8.03 2.19 31.22
N GLU A 275 -7.84 2.50 29.94
CA GLU A 275 -6.85 3.45 29.40
C GLU A 275 -5.37 3.09 29.67
N ASN A 276 -5.07 1.86 30.09
CA ASN A 276 -3.70 1.37 30.19
C ASN A 276 -3.20 0.84 28.84
N ILE A 277 -2.98 1.75 27.90
CA ILE A 277 -2.69 1.40 26.50
C ILE A 277 -1.35 0.69 26.33
N SER A 278 -0.40 0.88 27.25
CA SER A 278 0.90 0.19 27.18
C SER A 278 0.71 -1.32 27.36
N LYS A 279 0.08 -1.74 28.46
CA LYS A 279 -0.21 -3.15 28.71
C LYS A 279 -1.16 -3.73 27.67
N ALA A 280 -2.19 -2.98 27.25
CA ALA A 280 -3.12 -3.42 26.20
C ALA A 280 -2.38 -3.81 24.91
N ARG A 281 -1.45 -2.95 24.44
CA ARG A 281 -0.65 -3.23 23.24
C ARG A 281 0.29 -4.41 23.41
N GLU A 282 0.92 -4.55 24.57
CA GLU A 282 1.77 -5.69 24.88
C GLU A 282 1.00 -7.01 24.72
N TYR A 283 -0.18 -7.10 25.35
CA TYR A 283 -1.01 -8.29 25.29
C TYR A 283 -1.62 -8.54 23.89
N PHE A 284 -2.11 -7.52 23.18
CA PHE A 284 -2.57 -7.69 21.80
C PHE A 284 -1.44 -8.12 20.86
N SER A 285 -0.24 -7.54 21.01
CA SER A 285 0.93 -7.94 20.23
C SER A 285 1.30 -9.39 20.49
N PHE A 286 1.26 -9.83 21.75
CA PHE A 286 1.51 -11.21 22.11
C PHE A 286 0.49 -12.16 21.47
N VAL A 287 -0.82 -11.87 21.60
CA VAL A 287 -1.87 -12.73 21.00
C VAL A 287 -1.76 -12.76 19.47
N ALA A 288 -1.46 -11.63 18.83
CA ALA A 288 -1.29 -11.55 17.38
C ALA A 288 -0.08 -12.35 16.85
N GLN A 289 0.91 -12.62 17.70
CA GLN A 289 2.11 -13.39 17.37
C GLN A 289 2.01 -14.87 17.75
N ASN A 290 1.27 -15.19 18.81
CA ASN A 290 1.33 -16.50 19.45
C ASN A 290 0.01 -17.29 19.41
N SER A 291 -1.13 -16.70 18.99
CA SER A 291 -2.40 -17.45 18.90
C SER A 291 -2.45 -18.37 17.68
N PHE A 292 -2.91 -19.60 17.87
CA PHE A 292 -3.12 -20.58 16.78
C PHE A 292 -4.42 -20.30 15.99
N ASP A 293 -5.33 -19.49 16.51
CA ASP A 293 -6.58 -19.11 15.86
C ASP A 293 -6.37 -17.87 14.95
N ASP A 294 -6.57 -18.05 13.64
CA ASP A 294 -6.42 -17.02 12.61
C ASP A 294 -7.30 -15.79 12.84
N LYS A 295 -8.53 -16.00 13.33
CA LYS A 295 -9.46 -14.92 13.67
C LYS A 295 -8.93 -14.16 14.89
N GLN A 296 -8.47 -14.84 15.93
CA GLN A 296 -7.86 -14.18 17.09
C GLN A 296 -6.61 -13.40 16.71
N ARG A 297 -5.72 -13.94 15.86
CA ARG A 297 -4.54 -13.19 15.39
C ARG A 297 -4.94 -11.92 14.64
N THR A 298 -5.97 -12.01 13.80
CA THR A 298 -6.49 -10.90 13.02
C THR A 298 -7.16 -9.84 13.91
N ASP A 299 -7.98 -10.26 14.87
CA ASP A 299 -8.67 -9.40 15.82
C ASP A 299 -7.66 -8.66 16.72
N ALA A 300 -6.66 -9.39 17.24
CA ALA A 300 -5.57 -8.79 18.03
C ALA A 300 -4.73 -7.79 17.22
N ARG A 301 -4.39 -8.11 15.96
CA ARG A 301 -3.65 -7.19 15.08
C ARG A 301 -4.46 -5.93 14.79
N THR A 302 -5.76 -6.07 14.55
CA THR A 302 -6.68 -4.96 14.30
C THR A 302 -6.80 -4.08 15.54
N ALA A 303 -7.01 -4.67 16.71
CA ALA A 303 -7.06 -3.95 17.98
C ALA A 303 -5.73 -3.23 18.29
N PHE A 304 -4.59 -3.89 18.08
CA PHE A 304 -3.26 -3.30 18.22
C PHE A 304 -3.06 -2.07 17.31
N ASN A 305 -3.49 -2.16 16.05
CA ASN A 305 -3.38 -1.07 15.09
C ASN A 305 -4.31 0.10 15.43
N ASN A 306 -5.55 -0.18 15.86
CA ASN A 306 -6.48 0.85 16.32
C ASN A 306 -5.93 1.58 17.56
N LEU A 307 -5.28 0.85 18.46
CA LEU A 307 -4.58 1.43 19.60
C LEU A 307 -3.31 2.19 19.18
N SER A 308 -2.63 1.82 18.09
CA SER A 308 -1.45 2.51 17.55
C SER A 308 -1.82 3.83 16.86
N VAL A 309 -2.94 3.88 16.15
CA VAL A 309 -3.57 5.12 15.65
C VAL A 309 -4.02 6.02 16.81
N THR A 310 -4.40 5.43 17.94
CA THR A 310 -4.84 6.18 19.14
C THR A 310 -3.64 6.67 19.98
N THR A 311 -2.60 5.87 20.18
CA THR A 311 -1.37 6.24 20.92
C THR A 311 -0.47 7.21 20.18
N SER A 312 -0.40 7.14 18.84
CA SER A 312 0.25 8.20 18.05
C SER A 312 -0.42 9.57 18.24
N ARG A 313 -1.68 9.61 18.69
CA ARG A 313 -2.48 10.84 18.85
C ARG A 313 -2.64 11.33 20.29
N PHE A 314 -2.39 10.48 21.29
CA PHE A 314 -2.20 10.92 22.68
C PHE A 314 -0.74 11.28 22.98
N SER A 315 0.22 10.66 22.27
CA SER A 315 1.65 11.04 22.30
C SER A 315 2.01 12.20 21.37
N SER A 316 1.03 12.84 20.72
CA SER A 316 1.28 13.99 19.82
C SER A 316 1.11 15.34 20.49
N VAL A 317 0.53 15.42 21.69
CA VAL A 317 0.46 16.69 22.43
C VAL A 317 1.89 17.18 22.67
N GLY A 318 2.16 18.44 22.35
CA GLY A 318 3.49 19.03 22.36
C GLY A 318 4.30 18.82 21.09
N LYS A 319 3.83 18.02 20.11
CA LYS A 319 4.51 17.86 18.82
C LYS A 319 4.07 18.93 17.82
N SER A 320 5.04 19.40 17.04
CA SER A 320 4.85 20.28 15.89
C SER A 320 4.94 19.51 14.57
N ALA A 321 4.38 20.08 13.50
CA ALA A 321 4.60 19.61 12.14
C ALA A 321 4.65 20.77 11.15
N ILE A 322 5.48 20.63 10.11
CA ILE A 322 5.52 21.51 8.94
C ILE A 322 5.03 20.72 7.74
N ASP A 323 3.97 21.22 7.10
CA ASP A 323 3.43 20.67 5.86
C ASP A 323 3.70 21.68 4.73
N ILE A 324 4.33 21.22 3.66
CA ILE A 324 4.56 22.02 2.45
C ILE A 324 3.95 21.27 1.29
N TYR A 325 3.04 21.93 0.58
CA TYR A 325 2.44 21.44 -0.65
C TYR A 325 2.72 22.42 -1.77
N PHE A 326 3.34 21.95 -2.83
CA PHE A 326 3.63 22.75 -4.02
C PHE A 326 3.21 21.98 -5.26
N TYR A 327 2.56 22.66 -6.20
CA TYR A 327 2.25 22.08 -7.49
C TYR A 327 2.15 23.13 -8.59
N ASN A 328 2.32 22.66 -9.81
CA ASN A 328 2.01 23.37 -11.04
C ASN A 328 0.93 22.60 -11.80
N ILE A 329 -0.01 23.31 -12.40
CA ILE A 329 -1.04 22.79 -13.30
C ILE A 329 -0.86 23.47 -14.65
N TYR A 330 -0.83 22.68 -15.71
CA TYR A 330 -1.16 23.18 -17.04
C TYR A 330 -2.63 22.88 -17.32
N ASP A 331 -3.42 23.92 -17.60
CA ASP A 331 -4.83 23.83 -17.94
C ASP A 331 -5.03 24.09 -19.44
N SER A 332 -5.61 23.13 -20.17
CA SER A 332 -5.76 23.23 -21.63
C SER A 332 -6.87 24.17 -22.08
N TYR A 333 -7.80 24.56 -21.20
CA TYR A 333 -8.89 25.47 -21.56
C TYR A 333 -8.39 26.91 -21.64
N GLN A 334 -7.65 27.32 -20.60
CA GLN A 334 -7.04 28.65 -20.55
C GLN A 334 -5.67 28.69 -21.25
N GLU A 335 -5.13 27.51 -21.61
CA GLU A 335 -3.75 27.31 -22.02
C GLU A 335 -2.78 27.97 -21.01
N ASN A 336 -3.04 27.76 -19.73
CA ASN A 336 -2.43 28.54 -18.64
C ASN A 336 -1.66 27.63 -17.69
N PHE A 337 -0.53 28.13 -17.17
CA PHE A 337 0.20 27.50 -16.08
C PHE A 337 -0.17 28.16 -14.76
N ILE A 338 -0.71 27.37 -13.84
CA ILE A 338 -1.10 27.77 -12.49
C ILE A 338 -0.11 27.14 -11.50
N SER A 339 0.42 27.94 -10.58
CA SER A 339 1.29 27.48 -9.51
C SER A 339 0.65 27.74 -8.16
N ASN A 340 0.68 26.75 -7.28
CA ASN A 340 0.27 26.90 -5.89
C ASN A 340 1.39 26.47 -4.95
N PHE A 341 1.56 27.24 -3.88
CA PHE A 341 2.41 26.92 -2.75
C PHE A 341 1.61 27.12 -1.46
N LEU A 342 1.44 26.05 -0.70
CA LEU A 342 0.84 26.06 0.62
C LEU A 342 1.87 25.59 1.64
N GLY A 343 2.27 26.48 2.54
CA GLY A 343 3.07 26.15 3.71
C GLY A 343 2.22 26.26 4.97
N ARG A 344 2.36 25.29 5.87
CA ARG A 344 1.66 25.26 7.16
C ARG A 344 2.60 24.81 8.26
N TYR A 345 2.65 25.55 9.36
CA TYR A 345 3.20 25.08 10.62
C TYR A 345 2.05 24.77 11.56
N SER A 346 2.08 23.62 12.21
CA SER A 346 1.06 23.16 13.16
C SER A 346 1.68 22.72 14.47
N TYR A 347 0.96 22.96 15.57
CA TYR A 347 1.30 22.55 16.91
C TYR A 347 0.09 21.89 17.56
N ASN A 348 0.29 20.68 18.07
CA ASN A 348 -0.75 19.92 18.76
C ASN A 348 -0.76 20.30 20.25
N PHE A 349 -1.62 21.22 20.65
CA PHE A 349 -1.65 21.73 22.03
C PHE A 349 -2.60 20.94 22.96
N ALA A 350 -3.51 20.14 22.40
CA ALA A 350 -4.41 19.29 23.17
C ALA A 350 -4.80 18.04 22.35
N PRO A 351 -5.35 16.99 22.98
CA PRO A 351 -5.79 15.80 22.25
C PRO A 351 -6.72 16.15 21.09
N ARG A 352 -6.39 15.66 19.89
CA ARG A 352 -7.12 15.90 18.62
C ARG A 352 -7.26 17.37 18.19
N GLN A 353 -6.50 18.26 18.83
CA GLN A 353 -6.54 19.70 18.61
C GLN A 353 -5.18 20.21 18.16
N SER A 354 -5.17 20.98 17.09
CA SER A 354 -3.98 21.66 16.63
C SER A 354 -4.29 23.08 16.19
N ALA A 355 -3.29 23.95 16.32
CA ALA A 355 -3.34 25.32 15.81
C ALA A 355 -1.99 25.67 15.21
N GLY A 356 -1.94 26.75 14.43
CA GLY A 356 -0.70 27.23 13.88
C GLY A 356 -0.90 28.27 12.80
N VAL A 357 0.12 28.45 11.97
CA VAL A 357 0.17 29.48 10.92
C VAL A 357 0.21 28.83 9.54
N TYR A 358 -0.29 29.54 8.54
CA TYR A 358 -0.21 29.11 7.14
C TYR A 358 0.07 30.28 6.20
N ALA A 359 0.62 29.95 5.04
CA ALA A 359 0.78 30.81 3.89
C ALA A 359 0.35 30.05 2.63
N ASP A 360 -0.57 30.61 1.85
CA ASP A 360 -1.11 30.05 0.62
C ASP A 360 -0.90 31.07 -0.52
N LEU A 361 -0.03 30.73 -1.47
CA LEU A 361 0.27 31.53 -2.65
C LEU A 361 -0.34 30.83 -3.86
N TYR A 362 -1.15 31.57 -4.61
CA TYR A 362 -1.76 31.11 -5.85
C TYR A 362 -1.48 32.12 -6.95
N VAL A 363 -0.79 31.69 -8.00
CA VAL A 363 -0.39 32.54 -9.12
C VAL A 363 -0.55 31.79 -10.44
N ASP A 364 -0.63 32.52 -11.54
CA ASP A 364 -0.66 31.93 -12.87
C ASP A 364 0.09 32.79 -13.90
N SER A 365 0.40 32.17 -15.04
CA SER A 365 1.27 32.74 -16.07
C SER A 365 0.61 33.76 -17.01
N LYS A 366 -0.72 33.85 -17.04
CA LYS A 366 -1.46 34.63 -18.04
C LYS A 366 -2.35 35.74 -17.47
N SER A 367 -2.76 35.66 -16.21
CA SER A 367 -3.60 36.69 -15.59
C SER A 367 -2.87 38.03 -15.50
N THR A 368 -3.57 39.09 -15.85
CA THR A 368 -3.13 40.48 -15.63
C THR A 368 -4.23 41.24 -14.86
N PRO A 369 -3.90 42.38 -14.22
CA PRO A 369 -4.92 43.21 -13.57
C PRO A 369 -6.08 43.63 -14.49
N GLU A 370 -5.81 43.79 -15.79
CA GLU A 370 -6.81 44.18 -16.80
C GLU A 370 -7.62 43.00 -17.33
N ALA A 371 -7.10 41.77 -17.24
CA ALA A 371 -7.70 40.55 -17.76
C ALA A 371 -7.39 39.35 -16.85
N PRO A 372 -7.97 39.29 -15.63
CA PRO A 372 -7.73 38.18 -14.72
C PRO A 372 -8.39 36.91 -15.26
N LEU A 373 -7.61 35.85 -15.47
CA LEU A 373 -8.13 34.50 -15.77
C LEU A 373 -8.39 33.71 -14.49
N ASN A 374 -7.54 33.92 -13.48
CA ASN A 374 -7.71 33.42 -12.12
C ASN A 374 -7.32 34.56 -11.16
N ASP A 375 -7.90 34.56 -9.95
CA ASP A 375 -7.48 35.49 -8.91
C ASP A 375 -6.10 35.09 -8.38
N ARG A 376 -5.07 35.91 -8.65
CA ARG A 376 -3.73 35.68 -8.08
C ARG A 376 -3.65 36.32 -6.70
N TYR A 377 -3.18 35.56 -5.72
CA TYR A 377 -3.16 36.02 -4.33
C TYR A 377 -2.06 35.40 -3.50
N ILE A 378 -1.76 36.07 -2.38
CA ILE A 378 -1.13 35.46 -1.21
C ILE A 378 -2.06 35.62 -0.01
N GLU A 379 -2.32 34.53 0.68
CA GLU A 379 -3.10 34.47 1.90
C GLU A 379 -2.21 34.01 3.05
N THR A 380 -2.15 34.78 4.13
CA THR A 380 -1.43 34.40 5.34
C THR A 380 -2.34 34.52 6.55
N GLY A 381 -2.17 33.60 7.50
CA GLY A 381 -3.07 33.58 8.64
C GLY A 381 -2.77 32.50 9.65
N ILE A 382 -3.74 32.31 10.54
CA ILE A 382 -3.75 31.27 11.55
C ILE A 382 -4.87 30.27 11.28
N PHE A 383 -4.72 29.07 11.81
CA PHE A 383 -5.80 28.10 11.82
C PHE A 383 -5.95 27.46 13.20
N TYR A 384 -7.16 26.98 13.46
CA TYR A 384 -7.46 26.02 14.51
C TYR A 384 -8.11 24.80 13.86
N ARG A 385 -7.72 23.60 14.30
CA ARG A 385 -8.25 22.33 13.80
C ARG A 385 -8.65 21.43 14.96
N TYR A 386 -9.86 20.87 14.85
CA TYR A 386 -10.39 19.83 15.72
C TYR A 386 -10.70 18.58 14.92
N SER A 387 -10.15 17.44 15.31
CA SER A 387 -10.46 16.14 14.70
C SER A 387 -11.49 15.39 15.53
N PHE A 388 -12.74 15.32 15.08
CA PHE A 388 -13.79 14.55 15.74
C PHE A 388 -13.45 13.06 15.77
N ALA A 389 -12.93 12.57 14.65
CA ALA A 389 -12.58 11.17 14.41
C ALA A 389 -11.30 11.10 13.55
N PRO A 390 -10.63 9.92 13.45
CA PRO A 390 -9.49 9.74 12.55
C PRO A 390 -9.69 10.25 11.14
N GLN A 391 -10.93 10.11 10.65
CA GLN A 391 -11.33 10.40 9.29
C GLN A 391 -12.09 11.71 9.14
N LEU A 392 -12.42 12.42 10.22
CA LEU A 392 -13.28 13.60 10.16
C LEU A 392 -12.71 14.73 11.02
N SER A 393 -12.49 15.89 10.40
CA SER A 393 -11.98 17.07 11.10
C SER A 393 -12.64 18.35 10.63
N PHE A 394 -12.82 19.28 11.57
CA PHE A 394 -13.14 20.67 11.31
C PHE A 394 -11.88 21.53 11.44
N GLU A 395 -11.69 22.46 10.52
CA GLU A 395 -10.63 23.46 10.55
C GLU A 395 -11.23 24.84 10.30
N LEU A 396 -10.87 25.80 11.13
CA LEU A 396 -11.20 27.20 10.95
C LEU A 396 -9.90 27.95 10.60
N ARG A 397 -9.86 28.58 9.43
CA ARG A 397 -8.77 29.48 9.03
C ARG A 397 -9.21 30.93 9.12
N ALA A 398 -8.34 31.79 9.62
CA ALA A 398 -8.54 33.23 9.66
C ALA A 398 -7.25 33.91 9.23
N GLY A 399 -7.33 34.83 8.26
CA GLY A 399 -6.15 35.45 7.68
C GLY A 399 -6.46 36.66 6.83
N TYR A 400 -5.41 37.22 6.23
CA TYR A 400 -5.52 38.29 5.25
C TYR A 400 -5.08 37.79 3.88
N VAL A 401 -5.87 38.10 2.86
CA VAL A 401 -5.64 37.77 1.46
C VAL A 401 -5.26 39.05 0.74
N ASN A 402 -4.07 39.11 0.16
CA ASN A 402 -3.67 40.16 -0.77
C ASN A 402 -3.92 39.67 -2.21
N LEU A 403 -4.89 40.27 -2.88
CA LEU A 403 -5.30 39.99 -4.25
C LEU A 403 -4.50 40.88 -5.19
N PHE A 404 -3.58 40.29 -5.96
CA PHE A 404 -2.64 41.05 -6.78
C PHE A 404 -3.34 41.79 -7.92
N ASP A 405 -4.29 41.14 -8.58
CA ASP A 405 -5.00 41.71 -9.73
C ASP A 405 -5.95 42.85 -9.32
N LYS A 406 -6.57 42.72 -8.15
CA LYS A 406 -7.50 43.73 -7.59
C LYS A 406 -6.80 44.82 -6.78
N LYS A 407 -5.50 44.66 -6.50
CA LYS A 407 -4.70 45.53 -5.60
C LYS A 407 -5.41 45.78 -4.27
N GLU A 408 -5.99 44.73 -3.73
CA GLU A 408 -6.87 44.79 -2.56
C GLU A 408 -6.41 43.78 -1.51
N THR A 409 -6.48 44.16 -0.23
CA THR A 409 -6.28 43.23 0.87
C THR A 409 -7.58 43.06 1.64
N LYS A 410 -8.01 41.81 1.81
CA LYS A 410 -9.25 41.45 2.53
C LYS A 410 -8.94 40.54 3.70
N PHE A 411 -9.71 40.70 4.78
CA PHE A 411 -9.79 39.64 5.78
C PHE A 411 -10.56 38.46 5.20
N ASN A 412 -10.13 37.24 5.53
CA ASN A 412 -10.81 36.02 5.14
C ASN A 412 -11.01 35.09 6.34
N LEU A 413 -12.17 34.45 6.38
CA LEU A 413 -12.53 33.43 7.35
C LEU A 413 -13.05 32.21 6.58
N ARG A 414 -12.42 31.05 6.79
CA ARG A 414 -12.73 29.82 6.05
C ARG A 414 -12.94 28.64 7.01
N PRO A 415 -14.19 28.34 7.41
CA PRO A 415 -14.53 27.07 8.04
C PRO A 415 -14.50 25.94 7.00
N ILE A 416 -13.82 24.85 7.33
CA ILE A 416 -13.57 23.70 6.46
C ILE A 416 -13.94 22.44 7.22
N LEU A 417 -14.83 21.63 6.67
CA LEU A 417 -15.09 20.27 7.14
C LEU A 417 -14.46 19.29 6.17
N THR A 418 -13.60 18.42 6.68
CA THR A 418 -12.84 17.46 5.88
C THR A 418 -13.09 16.05 6.35
N PHE A 419 -13.44 15.17 5.43
CA PHE A 419 -13.39 13.73 5.57
C PHE A 419 -12.20 13.15 4.79
N SER A 420 -11.45 12.23 5.38
CA SER A 420 -10.39 11.50 4.68
C SER A 420 -10.22 10.12 5.28
N ASN A 421 -10.23 9.08 4.44
CA ASN A 421 -9.96 7.73 4.89
C ASN A 421 -9.22 6.92 3.84
N ARG A 422 -8.47 5.92 4.29
CA ARG A 422 -7.79 4.94 3.44
C ARG A 422 -8.37 3.56 3.72
N PHE A 423 -8.87 2.90 2.68
CA PHE A 423 -9.44 1.56 2.74
C PHE A 423 -8.51 0.56 2.08
N GLY A 424 -8.29 -0.59 2.72
CA GLY A 424 -7.42 -1.64 2.20
C GLY A 424 -6.16 -1.84 3.04
N LYS A 425 -5.38 -2.87 2.68
CA LYS A 425 -4.15 -3.22 3.40
C LYS A 425 -2.97 -2.50 2.74
N TYR A 426 -2.26 -1.71 3.51
CA TYR A 426 -1.02 -1.08 3.07
C TYR A 426 0.07 -1.25 4.12
N VAL A 427 1.30 -1.29 3.64
CA VAL A 427 2.50 -1.36 4.49
C VAL A 427 3.23 -0.03 4.37
N ASP A 428 3.56 0.59 5.50
CA ASP A 428 4.27 1.87 5.55
C ASP A 428 5.79 1.73 5.50
N TYR A 429 6.30 0.54 5.83
CA TYR A 429 7.72 0.28 5.94
C TYR A 429 8.04 -1.19 5.66
N LEU A 430 9.02 -1.43 4.78
CA LEU A 430 9.64 -2.75 4.64
C LEU A 430 10.87 -2.85 5.55
N LYS A 431 10.91 -3.91 6.36
CA LYS A 431 12.13 -4.29 7.10
C LYS A 431 13.24 -4.65 6.10
N PRO A 432 14.53 -4.43 6.45
CA PRO A 432 15.64 -4.90 5.62
C PRO A 432 15.49 -6.40 5.31
N GLY A 433 15.66 -6.77 4.04
CA GLY A 433 15.52 -8.15 3.57
C GLY A 433 14.08 -8.64 3.32
N ALA A 434 13.06 -7.81 3.59
CA ALA A 434 11.67 -8.16 3.22
C ALA A 434 11.47 -8.10 1.70
N SER A 435 10.69 -9.03 1.14
CA SER A 435 10.27 -8.99 -0.25
C SER A 435 9.45 -7.73 -0.54
N THR A 436 9.49 -7.26 -1.79
CA THR A 436 8.71 -6.10 -2.23
C THR A 436 7.22 -6.44 -2.16
N ASN A 437 6.50 -5.77 -1.26
CA ASN A 437 5.05 -5.94 -1.15
C ASN A 437 4.33 -4.92 -2.02
N THR A 438 3.39 -5.40 -2.82
CA THR A 438 2.40 -4.56 -3.49
C THR A 438 1.23 -4.36 -2.54
N SER A 439 0.87 -3.10 -2.28
CA SER A 439 -0.31 -2.73 -1.50
C SER A 439 -1.38 -2.15 -2.42
N LEU A 440 -2.60 -2.65 -2.30
CA LEU A 440 -3.77 -2.11 -2.99
C LEU A 440 -4.69 -1.46 -1.97
N TYR A 441 -4.99 -0.18 -2.19
CA TYR A 441 -5.86 0.57 -1.29
C TYR A 441 -6.60 1.68 -2.03
N ILE A 442 -7.65 2.19 -1.40
CA ILE A 442 -8.47 3.28 -1.90
C ILE A 442 -8.36 4.46 -0.92
N ASP A 443 -7.97 5.62 -1.40
CA ASP A 443 -8.08 6.88 -0.65
C ASP A 443 -9.39 7.57 -1.02
N ALA A 444 -10.22 7.82 -0.01
CA ALA A 444 -11.40 8.66 -0.13
C ALA A 444 -11.15 9.98 0.62
N TYR A 445 -11.44 11.08 -0.05
CA TYR A 445 -11.30 12.41 0.51
C TYR A 445 -12.52 13.24 0.13
N ALA A 446 -13.05 14.01 1.07
CA ALA A 446 -14.09 14.99 0.80
C ALA A 446 -13.84 16.22 1.66
N ALA A 447 -14.11 17.40 1.10
CA ALA A 447 -14.10 18.63 1.87
C ALA A 447 -15.24 19.54 1.45
N GLY A 448 -15.87 20.16 2.43
CA GLY A 448 -16.81 21.26 2.24
C GLY A 448 -16.31 22.48 3.00
N LEU A 449 -16.36 23.65 2.38
CA LEU A 449 -15.93 24.89 3.01
C LEU A 449 -16.81 26.06 2.58
N TYR A 450 -16.85 27.07 3.43
CA TYR A 450 -17.34 28.40 3.07
C TYR A 450 -16.14 29.34 3.02
N ASP A 451 -15.98 30.09 1.93
CA ASP A 451 -14.92 31.08 1.78
C ASP A 451 -15.52 32.48 1.85
N LEU A 452 -15.30 33.18 2.97
CA LEU A 452 -15.89 34.50 3.20
C LEU A 452 -15.43 35.53 2.16
N LYS A 453 -14.20 35.42 1.63
CA LYS A 453 -13.70 36.36 0.61
C LYS A 453 -14.53 36.36 -0.68
N TYR A 454 -15.19 35.23 -0.98
CA TYR A 454 -16.04 35.03 -2.15
C TYR A 454 -17.53 34.93 -1.79
N GLU A 455 -17.86 34.95 -0.49
CA GLU A 455 -19.19 34.64 0.05
C GLU A 455 -19.76 33.31 -0.49
N ASN A 456 -18.88 32.33 -0.72
CA ASN A 456 -19.17 31.17 -1.55
C ASN A 456 -18.93 29.85 -0.81
N VAL A 457 -19.76 28.85 -1.11
CA VAL A 457 -19.61 27.48 -0.62
C VAL A 457 -18.96 26.62 -1.69
N PHE A 458 -17.90 25.93 -1.29
CA PHE A 458 -17.18 24.98 -2.13
C PHE A 458 -17.28 23.56 -1.55
N GLY A 459 -17.39 22.58 -2.44
CA GLY A 459 -17.40 21.17 -2.10
C GLY A 459 -16.49 20.40 -3.05
N GLN A 460 -15.72 19.46 -2.51
CA GLN A 460 -14.94 18.53 -3.29
C GLN A 460 -15.07 17.11 -2.74
N VAL A 461 -15.09 16.14 -3.65
CA VAL A 461 -14.98 14.72 -3.34
C VAL A 461 -13.95 14.12 -4.28
N THR A 462 -13.01 13.36 -3.74
CA THR A 462 -11.94 12.70 -4.48
C THR A 462 -11.84 11.25 -4.06
N LEU A 463 -11.74 10.37 -5.04
CA LEU A 463 -11.40 8.96 -4.88
C LEU A 463 -10.10 8.68 -5.62
N ARG A 464 -9.18 7.97 -4.96
CA ARG A 464 -7.97 7.44 -5.60
C ARG A 464 -7.88 5.94 -5.36
N GLU A 465 -7.79 5.17 -6.43
CA GLU A 465 -7.51 3.73 -6.37
C GLU A 465 -6.01 3.56 -6.60
N VAL A 466 -5.29 3.03 -5.61
CA VAL A 466 -3.84 3.10 -5.55
C VAL A 466 -3.22 1.71 -5.53
N ALA A 467 -2.31 1.48 -6.48
CA ALA A 467 -1.35 0.40 -6.44
C ALA A 467 0.01 0.95 -6.00
N ARG A 468 0.41 0.60 -4.77
CA ARG A 468 1.68 1.01 -4.16
C ARG A 468 2.69 -0.13 -4.22
N PHE A 469 3.86 0.16 -4.75
CA PHE A 469 5.02 -0.73 -4.83
C PHE A 469 6.11 -0.22 -3.89
N LEU A 470 6.43 -0.99 -2.85
CA LEU A 470 7.53 -0.65 -1.95
C LEU A 470 8.86 -1.09 -2.57
N THR A 471 9.82 -0.18 -2.66
CA THR A 471 11.14 -0.45 -3.27
C THR A 471 12.26 -0.63 -2.22
N GLY A 472 11.90 -0.54 -0.93
CA GLY A 472 12.80 -0.78 0.21
C GLY A 472 12.73 0.34 1.26
N GLY A 473 12.73 -0.02 2.55
CA GLY A 473 12.57 0.95 3.64
C GLY A 473 11.23 1.69 3.56
N TYR A 474 11.28 3.02 3.55
CA TYR A 474 10.12 3.90 3.35
C TYR A 474 9.89 4.28 1.89
N SER A 475 10.76 3.85 0.96
CA SER A 475 10.59 4.15 -0.45
C SER A 475 9.33 3.47 -0.97
N ASN A 476 8.51 4.24 -1.67
CA ASN A 476 7.42 3.68 -2.45
C ASN A 476 7.25 4.41 -3.79
N PHE A 477 6.76 3.65 -4.74
CA PHE A 477 6.18 4.14 -5.99
C PHE A 477 4.69 3.83 -5.97
N GLU A 478 3.86 4.77 -6.41
CA GLU A 478 2.42 4.57 -6.52
C GLU A 478 1.95 4.88 -7.93
N VAL A 479 1.10 4.01 -8.45
CA VAL A 479 0.28 4.25 -9.63
C VAL A 479 -1.16 4.36 -9.14
N TYR A 480 -1.89 5.37 -9.58
CA TYR A 480 -3.26 5.54 -9.12
C TYR A 480 -4.20 6.06 -10.20
N LEU A 481 -5.44 5.58 -10.14
CA LEU A 481 -6.58 6.19 -10.82
C LEU A 481 -7.17 7.25 -9.88
N LYS A 482 -7.58 8.40 -10.42
CA LYS A 482 -8.16 9.51 -9.68
C LYS A 482 -9.49 9.93 -10.31
N GLN A 483 -10.50 10.06 -9.45
CA GLN A 483 -11.80 10.62 -9.78
C GLN A 483 -12.07 11.75 -8.80
N SER A 484 -12.54 12.90 -9.27
CA SER A 484 -12.90 14.02 -8.39
C SER A 484 -14.12 14.75 -8.89
N ILE A 485 -14.90 15.32 -7.99
CA ILE A 485 -16.05 16.16 -8.27
C ILE A 485 -15.86 17.44 -7.48
N PHE A 486 -15.97 18.57 -8.17
CA PHE A 486 -15.87 19.90 -7.59
C PHE A 486 -17.20 20.64 -7.79
N LYS A 487 -17.69 21.22 -6.71
CA LYS A 487 -18.88 22.07 -6.71
C LYS A 487 -18.59 23.41 -6.07
N ASP A 488 -19.16 24.43 -6.66
CA ASP A 488 -19.11 25.83 -6.30
C ASP A 488 -20.56 26.34 -6.36
N SER A 489 -21.05 26.89 -5.24
CA SER A 489 -22.44 27.32 -5.12
C SER A 489 -22.78 28.54 -5.96
N GLN A 490 -21.83 29.45 -6.17
CA GLN A 490 -22.01 30.68 -6.94
C GLN A 490 -21.48 30.58 -8.38
N LYS A 491 -20.77 29.50 -8.71
CA LYS A 491 -20.12 29.26 -10.01
C LYS A 491 -19.11 30.36 -10.37
N LEU A 492 -18.46 30.94 -9.37
CA LEU A 492 -17.54 32.07 -9.53
C LEU A 492 -16.14 31.60 -9.96
N ASP A 493 -15.65 30.52 -9.37
CA ASP A 493 -14.30 29.99 -9.65
C ASP A 493 -14.35 28.70 -10.46
N TYR A 494 -15.35 27.85 -10.18
CA TYR A 494 -15.49 26.54 -10.80
C TYR A 494 -16.85 26.39 -11.46
N ASN A 495 -16.85 26.05 -12.74
CA ASN A 495 -18.09 25.75 -13.45
C ASN A 495 -18.50 24.31 -13.22
N ASN A 496 -18.57 23.91 -11.94
CA ASN A 496 -18.93 22.59 -11.43
C ASN A 496 -18.51 21.44 -12.35
N TYR A 497 -17.41 20.77 -12.06
CA TYR A 497 -16.86 19.76 -12.96
C TYR A 497 -16.46 18.49 -12.22
N ALA A 498 -16.43 17.39 -12.98
CA ALA A 498 -15.73 16.17 -12.61
C ALA A 498 -14.33 16.16 -13.22
N GLU A 499 -13.37 15.54 -12.54
CA GLU A 499 -12.07 15.15 -13.07
C GLU A 499 -11.95 13.64 -13.05
N VAL A 500 -11.45 13.06 -14.14
CA VAL A 500 -11.08 11.64 -14.21
C VAL A 500 -9.73 11.51 -14.88
N GLY A 501 -8.84 10.73 -14.30
CA GLY A 501 -7.54 10.44 -14.87
C GLY A 501 -6.68 9.61 -13.93
N GLY A 502 -5.37 9.74 -14.04
CA GLY A 502 -4.44 8.96 -13.22
C GLY A 502 -3.13 9.68 -13.00
N GLY A 503 -2.35 9.15 -12.08
CA GLY A 503 -1.06 9.72 -11.76
C GLY A 503 -0.08 8.70 -11.22
N LEU A 504 1.15 9.18 -11.10
CA LEU A 504 2.28 8.51 -10.51
C LEU A 504 2.76 9.33 -9.33
N SER A 505 3.18 8.67 -8.26
CA SER A 505 3.91 9.34 -7.19
C SER A 505 5.08 8.51 -6.71
N PHE A 506 6.15 9.19 -6.32
CA PHE A 506 7.34 8.57 -5.78
C PHE A 506 7.71 9.23 -4.46
N LYS A 507 7.97 8.39 -3.46
CA LYS A 507 8.57 8.78 -2.19
C LYS A 507 9.88 8.00 -2.05
N PRO A 508 11.05 8.65 -2.03
CA PRO A 508 12.31 7.96 -1.79
C PRO A 508 12.49 7.61 -0.30
N ASN A 509 13.41 6.68 -0.03
CA ASN A 509 13.76 6.17 1.29
C ASN A 509 14.67 7.17 2.03
N LEU A 510 14.17 8.39 2.18
CA LEU A 510 14.77 9.46 2.94
C LEU A 510 13.68 9.98 3.89
N LYS A 511 14.00 10.01 5.18
CA LYS A 511 13.03 10.26 6.26
C LYS A 511 12.22 11.55 6.06
N GLU A 512 12.80 12.55 5.41
CA GLU A 512 12.26 13.92 5.27
C GLU A 512 12.15 14.38 3.80
N PHE A 513 12.32 13.49 2.83
CA PHE A 513 12.28 13.90 1.42
C PHE A 513 10.84 14.01 0.88
N PRO A 514 10.56 15.00 0.01
CA PRO A 514 9.24 15.18 -0.59
C PRO A 514 8.70 13.92 -1.31
N SER A 515 7.42 13.64 -1.13
CA SER A 515 6.69 12.84 -2.11
C SER A 515 6.46 13.68 -3.36
N ILE A 516 6.99 13.24 -4.49
CA ILE A 516 6.82 13.91 -5.79
C ILE A 516 5.71 13.19 -6.55
N PHE A 517 4.89 13.93 -7.29
CA PHE A 517 3.82 13.35 -8.08
C PHE A 517 3.64 14.06 -9.42
N VAL A 518 3.06 13.31 -10.37
CA VAL A 518 2.52 13.82 -11.62
C VAL A 518 1.18 13.15 -11.88
N GLU A 519 0.18 13.92 -12.29
CA GLU A 519 -1.15 13.41 -12.64
C GLU A 519 -1.66 14.11 -13.91
N ALA A 520 -2.39 13.36 -14.73
CA ALA A 520 -3.07 13.86 -15.91
C ALA A 520 -4.55 13.51 -15.80
N THR A 521 -5.42 14.50 -15.98
CA THR A 521 -6.87 14.36 -15.78
C THR A 521 -7.65 15.10 -16.85
N ASN A 522 -8.81 14.56 -17.23
CA ASN A 522 -9.79 15.23 -18.06
C ASN A 522 -10.89 15.84 -17.18
N LYS A 523 -11.28 17.07 -17.49
CA LYS A 523 -12.36 17.82 -16.84
C LYS A 523 -13.64 17.72 -17.67
N ILE A 524 -14.73 17.38 -17.01
CA ILE A 524 -16.07 17.27 -17.57
C ILE A 524 -16.96 18.24 -16.80
N TYR A 525 -17.43 19.29 -17.46
CA TYR A 525 -18.25 20.34 -16.85
C TYR A 525 -19.72 19.93 -16.84
N PHE A 526 -20.43 20.15 -15.72
CA PHE A 526 -21.83 19.71 -15.58
C PHE A 526 -22.84 20.73 -16.11
N ASP A 527 -22.56 22.02 -15.92
CA ASP A 527 -23.54 23.09 -16.11
C ASP A 527 -23.15 24.07 -17.22
N ASP A 528 -22.14 23.73 -18.01
CA ASP A 528 -21.65 24.56 -19.11
C ASP A 528 -21.49 23.72 -20.37
N ASN A 529 -21.90 24.25 -21.52
CA ASN A 529 -21.69 23.64 -22.84
C ASN A 529 -20.21 23.71 -23.29
N ARG A 530 -19.29 23.78 -22.33
CA ARG A 530 -17.85 23.75 -22.57
C ARG A 530 -17.44 22.37 -23.04
N ALA A 531 -16.50 22.36 -23.99
CA ALA A 531 -15.82 21.14 -24.35
C ALA A 531 -15.05 20.58 -23.13
N GLU A 532 -14.91 19.26 -23.10
CA GLU A 532 -14.00 18.59 -22.18
C GLU A 532 -12.58 19.12 -22.36
N THR A 533 -11.88 19.34 -21.26
CA THR A 533 -10.52 19.91 -21.26
C THR A 533 -9.60 19.01 -20.47
N PHE A 534 -8.30 19.00 -20.77
CA PHE A 534 -7.35 18.20 -20.00
C PHE A 534 -6.47 19.11 -19.14
N GLN A 535 -5.93 18.55 -18.08
CA GLN A 535 -4.89 19.20 -17.29
C GLN A 535 -3.79 18.21 -16.91
N ILE A 536 -2.60 18.75 -16.73
CA ILE A 536 -1.45 18.02 -16.18
C ILE A 536 -1.02 18.76 -14.92
N LYS A 537 -0.98 18.04 -13.79
CA LYS A 537 -0.52 18.58 -12.51
C LYS A 537 0.73 17.84 -12.06
N ALA A 538 1.75 18.57 -11.65
CA ALA A 538 2.97 18.00 -11.11
C ALA A 538 3.44 18.81 -9.90
N GLY A 539 3.97 18.14 -8.89
CA GLY A 539 4.31 18.81 -7.65
C GLY A 539 4.96 17.92 -6.62
N PHE A 540 5.07 18.44 -5.41
CA PHE A 540 5.59 17.70 -4.27
C PHE A 540 4.84 18.04 -2.98
N LEU A 541 4.93 17.10 -2.04
CA LEU A 541 4.42 17.21 -0.69
C LEU A 541 5.55 16.86 0.29
N ILE A 542 5.81 17.73 1.26
CA ILE A 542 6.73 17.49 2.37
C ILE A 542 5.92 17.53 3.66
N ASN A 543 6.05 16.49 4.49
CA ASN A 543 5.51 16.47 5.85
C ASN A 543 6.65 16.22 6.82
N LEU A 544 6.91 17.18 7.69
CA LEU A 544 8.01 17.22 8.63
C LEU A 544 7.42 17.17 10.05
N TYR A 545 7.71 16.14 10.84
CA TYR A 545 7.16 15.97 12.20
C TYR A 545 8.22 16.15 13.29
N SER A 546 7.83 16.77 14.42
CA SER A 546 8.64 16.97 15.63
C SER A 546 9.87 17.86 15.43
N PHE A 547 9.63 19.11 15.07
CA PHE A 547 10.66 20.15 14.95
C PHE A 547 10.54 21.06 16.19
N LEU A 548 11.59 21.03 17.03
CA LEU A 548 11.75 21.65 18.35
C LEU A 548 11.59 20.68 19.52
#